data_AF-A0A2N5MMY6-F1
#
_entry.id   AF-A0A2N5MMY6-F1
#
_cell.length_a   1.000
_cell.length_b   1.000
_cell.length_c   1.000
_cell.angle_alpha   90.00
_cell.angle_beta   90.00
_cell.angle_gamma   90.00
#
_symmetry.space_group_name_H-M   'P 1'
#
loop_
_entity.id
_entity.type
_entity.pdbx_description
1 polymer ?
#
loop_
_entity_poly.entity_id
_entity_poly.type
_entity_poly.pdbx_seq_one_letter_code
_entity_poly.pdbx_strand_id
1 'polypeptide(L)'
;MPYNTNNDTPPRRYVIRKKRKKKKKRIALLFVTMFLFSIIGYAGFVIYNTYAAFNDTYADGREKSALRDEQVKVSDDPFSVLLLGIEDYSGEHDRGRSDTIMVATFNPKTDNMKLLSIPRDTLVDLPGRVNQDKINHAYADGGRDETIETVEKFLNIPIDYYALVNFKGFTKVIDEVGGVTVDVPFDFKDIDKDWNHYSFKEGKQTLNGDEALVYSRMRKKDPRGDFGRNMRQRQVVTGLIDELSSPKTLLKIDDIAEVAGKNIQTNMSIGEAMGLSKNLTNFNKSKIEQLEIKGEDDYENGVYYFKPDEEEVAQVTHTLRSHLDLPTEEEETTDSSSDSESYDESTYDSDSQ
;
A
#
# COMPACT_ATOMS: atom_id res chain seq x y z
N MET A 1 10.35 -83.98 67.99
CA MET A 1 10.60 -82.53 67.89
C MET A 1 12.04 -82.31 67.40
N PRO A 2 12.29 -81.24 66.63
CA PRO A 2 13.26 -81.23 65.53
C PRO A 2 14.49 -80.34 65.80
N TYR A 3 15.54 -80.46 64.97
CA TYR A 3 16.37 -79.29 64.65
C TYR A 3 16.93 -79.32 63.22
N ASN A 4 16.95 -78.11 62.67
CA ASN A 4 17.24 -77.62 61.33
C ASN A 4 18.73 -77.66 60.96
N THR A 5 19.08 -77.83 59.67
CA THR A 5 20.15 -77.02 59.06
C THR A 5 19.81 -76.64 57.61
N ASN A 6 19.88 -75.32 57.39
CA ASN A 6 19.66 -74.59 56.15
C ASN A 6 20.78 -74.82 55.13
N ASN A 7 20.44 -74.86 53.84
CA ASN A 7 21.38 -74.59 52.75
C ASN A 7 21.12 -73.19 52.19
N ASP A 8 21.89 -72.21 52.67
CA ASP A 8 21.94 -70.86 52.11
C ASP A 8 22.92 -70.83 50.93
N THR A 9 22.40 -70.54 49.72
CA THR A 9 23.22 -70.06 48.61
C THR A 9 23.01 -68.55 48.46
N PRO A 10 24.07 -67.73 48.33
CA PRO A 10 23.91 -66.29 48.21
C PRO A 10 23.49 -65.91 46.78
N PRO A 11 22.63 -64.89 46.57
CA PRO A 11 22.30 -64.43 45.24
C PRO A 11 23.44 -63.58 44.65
N ARG A 12 23.88 -63.91 43.43
CA ARG A 12 24.77 -63.05 42.62
C ARG A 12 24.03 -61.76 42.25
N ARG A 13 24.44 -60.64 42.84
CA ARG A 13 23.89 -59.30 42.57
C ARG A 13 24.45 -58.75 41.25
N TYR A 14 23.67 -58.77 40.17
CA TYR A 14 24.02 -58.13 38.90
C TYR A 14 23.73 -56.63 38.96
N VAL A 15 24.76 -55.77 39.04
CA VAL A 15 24.60 -54.31 39.06
C VAL A 15 24.55 -53.78 37.62
N ILE A 16 23.36 -53.61 37.06
CA ILE A 16 23.20 -53.04 35.70
C ILE A 16 23.37 -51.51 35.75
N ARG A 17 24.44 -51.02 35.11
CA ARG A 17 24.82 -49.61 34.93
C ARG A 17 23.67 -48.71 34.42
N LYS A 18 23.08 -47.89 35.29
CA LYS A 18 22.08 -46.84 34.95
C LYS A 18 22.68 -45.51 34.38
N LYS A 19 23.97 -45.44 34.02
CA LYS A 19 24.63 -44.18 33.60
C LYS A 19 24.41 -43.74 32.13
N ARG A 20 23.96 -44.63 31.22
CA ARG A 20 23.86 -44.31 29.77
C ARG A 20 22.72 -43.34 29.39
N LYS A 21 21.61 -43.31 30.15
CA LYS A 21 20.44 -42.46 29.80
C LYS A 21 20.69 -40.95 29.98
N LYS A 22 21.51 -40.54 30.95
CA LYS A 22 21.84 -39.11 31.18
C LYS A 22 22.73 -38.52 30.08
N LYS A 23 23.63 -39.31 29.49
CA LYS A 23 24.52 -38.87 28.40
C LYS A 23 23.74 -38.65 27.09
N LYS A 24 22.79 -39.54 26.77
CA LYS A 24 21.90 -39.37 25.60
C LYS A 24 20.98 -38.15 25.73
N LYS A 25 20.44 -37.86 26.93
CA LYS A 25 19.65 -36.64 27.17
C LYS A 25 20.46 -35.35 27.00
N ARG A 26 21.72 -35.31 27.43
CA ARG A 26 22.60 -34.14 27.23
C ARG A 26 22.96 -33.93 25.76
N ILE A 27 23.19 -35.01 25.02
CA ILE A 27 23.45 -34.94 23.57
C ILE A 27 22.19 -34.46 22.84
N ALA A 28 21.01 -34.98 23.18
CA ALA A 28 19.76 -34.50 22.61
C ALA A 28 19.49 -33.02 22.91
N LEU A 29 19.75 -32.57 24.14
CA LEU A 29 19.62 -31.15 24.52
C LEU A 29 20.59 -30.26 23.72
N LEU A 30 21.81 -30.74 23.45
CA LEU A 30 22.80 -30.01 22.65
C LEU A 30 22.34 -29.88 21.18
N PHE A 31 21.76 -30.93 20.59
CA PHE A 31 21.19 -30.84 19.25
C PHE A 31 19.95 -29.94 19.18
N VAL A 32 19.07 -29.98 20.19
CA VAL A 32 17.89 -29.09 20.26
C VAL A 32 18.31 -27.63 20.41
N THR A 33 19.31 -27.34 21.23
CA THR A 33 19.84 -25.98 21.38
C THR A 33 20.54 -25.50 20.12
N MET A 34 21.36 -26.34 19.47
CA MET A 34 21.99 -25.99 18.19
C MET A 34 20.95 -25.77 17.08
N PHE A 35 19.87 -26.55 17.06
CA PHE A 35 18.75 -26.36 16.14
C PHE A 35 18.02 -25.03 16.42
N LEU A 36 17.76 -24.69 17.68
CA LEU A 36 17.22 -23.39 18.08
C LEU A 36 18.13 -22.22 17.67
N PHE A 37 19.45 -22.33 17.89
CA PHE A 37 20.41 -21.32 17.43
C PHE A 37 20.48 -21.22 15.91
N SER A 38 20.33 -22.32 15.18
CA SER A 38 20.23 -22.31 13.71
C SER A 38 18.94 -21.64 13.24
N ILE A 39 17.82 -21.84 13.94
CA ILE A 39 16.56 -21.14 13.65
C ILE A 39 16.70 -19.64 13.93
N ILE A 40 17.29 -19.26 15.07
CA ILE A 40 17.50 -17.85 15.43
C ILE A 40 18.49 -17.19 14.46
N GLY A 41 19.57 -17.88 14.09
CA GLY A 41 20.55 -17.39 13.12
C GLY A 41 19.96 -17.25 11.73
N TYR A 42 19.14 -18.22 11.29
CA TYR A 42 18.41 -18.14 10.03
C TYR A 42 17.38 -17.00 10.04
N ALA A 43 16.60 -16.85 11.12
CA ALA A 43 15.67 -15.75 11.29
C ALA A 43 16.40 -14.39 11.27
N GLY A 44 17.54 -14.27 11.94
CA GLY A 44 18.37 -13.06 11.91
C GLY A 44 18.93 -12.75 10.51
N PHE A 45 19.35 -13.78 9.77
CA PHE A 45 19.80 -13.63 8.38
C PHE A 45 18.68 -13.18 7.45
N VAL A 46 17.48 -13.76 7.60
CA VAL A 46 16.28 -13.36 6.84
C VAL A 46 15.92 -11.90 7.15
N ILE A 47 15.80 -11.54 8.44
CA ILE A 47 15.51 -10.15 8.86
C ILE A 47 16.54 -9.16 8.28
N TYR A 48 17.83 -9.52 8.30
CA TYR A 48 18.89 -8.67 7.75
C TYR A 48 18.75 -8.46 6.24
N ASN A 49 18.50 -9.52 5.47
CA ASN A 49 18.34 -9.43 4.02
C ASN A 49 17.07 -8.66 3.63
N THR A 50 15.96 -8.88 4.33
CA THR A 50 14.71 -8.13 4.17
C THR A 50 14.94 -6.64 4.42
N TYR A 51 15.65 -6.31 5.50
CA TYR A 51 15.97 -4.93 5.84
C TYR A 51 16.85 -4.28 4.77
N ALA A 52 17.88 -4.98 4.29
CA ALA A 52 18.75 -4.49 3.23
C ALA A 52 18.00 -4.26 1.90
N ALA A 53 17.15 -5.21 1.48
CA ALA A 53 16.44 -5.13 0.21
C ALA A 53 15.38 -4.01 0.17
N PHE A 54 14.67 -3.78 1.26
CA PHE A 54 13.73 -2.66 1.36
C PHE A 54 14.41 -1.31 1.57
N ASN A 55 15.59 -1.27 2.20
CA ASN A 55 16.33 -0.01 2.34
C ASN A 55 16.72 0.54 0.95
N ASP A 56 16.87 -0.33 -0.06
CA ASP A 56 17.08 0.07 -1.46
C ASP A 56 15.81 0.67 -2.13
N THR A 57 14.60 0.41 -1.59
CA THR A 57 13.33 1.02 -2.09
C THR A 57 13.00 2.35 -1.45
N TYR A 58 13.55 2.57 -0.26
CA TYR A 58 13.28 3.76 0.53
C TYR A 58 13.95 4.95 -0.16
N ALA A 59 13.16 5.79 -0.82
CA ALA A 59 13.68 7.03 -1.36
C ALA A 59 13.68 8.05 -0.21
N ASP A 60 14.85 8.19 0.41
CA ASP A 60 15.07 9.11 1.53
C ASP A 60 14.76 10.57 1.14
N GLY A 61 14.21 11.34 2.09
CA GLY A 61 14.22 12.81 2.03
C GLY A 61 12.93 13.55 1.63
N ARG A 62 11.76 12.89 1.51
CA ARG A 62 10.49 13.66 1.40
C ARG A 62 10.06 14.11 2.80
N GLU A 63 10.08 15.41 3.01
CA GLU A 63 9.43 16.06 4.15
C GLU A 63 7.92 15.77 4.17
N LYS A 64 7.30 15.85 5.35
CA LYS A 64 5.84 15.72 5.47
C LYS A 64 5.11 16.71 4.54
N SER A 65 3.89 16.35 4.14
CA SER A 65 3.02 17.25 3.39
C SER A 65 2.85 18.59 4.13
N ALA A 66 2.77 19.69 3.38
CA ALA A 66 2.45 21.01 3.95
C ALA A 66 1.04 21.06 4.56
N LEU A 67 0.16 20.12 4.18
CA LEU A 67 -1.19 19.96 4.73
C LEU A 67 -1.20 19.12 6.02
N ARG A 68 -0.04 18.85 6.64
CA ARG A 68 0.10 18.15 7.92
C ARG A 68 0.88 19.00 8.92
N ASP A 69 0.38 19.09 10.15
CA ASP A 69 1.10 19.73 11.28
C ASP A 69 2.19 18.84 11.86
N GLU A 70 1.98 17.53 11.88
CA GLU A 70 2.93 16.53 12.37
C GLU A 70 3.04 15.35 11.40
N GLN A 71 4.14 14.61 11.51
CA GLN A 71 4.30 13.38 10.73
C GLN A 71 3.40 12.27 11.28
N VAL A 72 2.66 11.63 10.38
CA VAL A 72 1.72 10.55 10.67
C VAL A 72 2.44 9.31 11.22
N LYS A 73 1.85 8.67 12.22
CA LYS A 73 2.21 7.31 12.65
C LYS A 73 1.25 6.30 12.03
N VAL A 74 1.72 5.50 11.07
CA VAL A 74 0.95 4.50 10.31
C VAL A 74 0.03 3.60 11.14
N SER A 75 0.39 3.31 12.39
CA SER A 75 -0.40 2.44 13.26
C SER A 75 -1.56 3.13 13.98
N ASP A 76 -1.47 4.46 14.17
CA ASP A 76 -2.31 5.22 15.10
C ASP A 76 -3.14 6.30 14.39
N ASP A 77 -2.56 6.93 13.37
CA ASP A 77 -3.13 8.09 12.69
C ASP A 77 -3.70 7.71 11.32
N PRO A 78 -4.83 8.31 10.88
CA PRO A 78 -5.30 8.17 9.52
C PRO A 78 -4.30 8.75 8.51
N PHE A 79 -4.09 8.05 7.40
CA PHE A 79 -3.08 8.43 6.42
C PHE A 79 -3.47 8.12 4.98
N SER A 80 -2.81 8.80 4.05
CA SER A 80 -3.00 8.64 2.62
C SER A 80 -1.77 8.04 1.93
N VAL A 81 -2.01 7.28 0.86
CA VAL A 81 -0.99 6.71 -0.01
C VAL A 81 -1.34 6.99 -1.46
N LEU A 82 -0.43 7.64 -2.19
CA LEU A 82 -0.52 7.79 -3.63
C LEU A 82 0.09 6.56 -4.33
N LEU A 83 -0.73 5.80 -5.02
CA LEU A 83 -0.33 4.66 -5.84
C LEU A 83 -0.13 5.10 -7.29
N LEU A 84 1.11 5.00 -7.77
CA LEU A 84 1.49 5.39 -9.12
C LEU A 84 1.94 4.16 -9.91
N GLY A 85 1.26 3.89 -11.02
CA GLY A 85 1.67 2.87 -11.99
C GLY A 85 2.32 3.52 -13.20
N ILE A 86 3.58 3.19 -13.46
CA ILE A 86 4.35 3.72 -14.59
C ILE A 86 4.72 2.63 -15.60
N GLU A 87 4.67 3.00 -16.87
CA GLU A 87 5.29 2.21 -17.94
C GLU A 87 6.77 2.61 -18.00
N ASP A 88 7.68 1.67 -17.73
CA ASP A 88 9.12 1.90 -17.89
C ASP A 88 9.45 2.06 -19.38
N TYR A 89 9.63 3.30 -19.83
CA TYR A 89 10.41 3.58 -21.03
C TYR A 89 11.88 3.58 -20.63
N SER A 90 12.65 2.66 -21.21
CA SER A 90 14.04 2.35 -20.84
C SER A 90 15.06 3.42 -21.24
N GLY A 91 14.79 4.71 -20.99
CA GLY A 91 15.68 5.82 -21.32
C GLY A 91 15.98 6.71 -20.12
N GLU A 92 17.26 7.01 -19.87
CA GLU A 92 17.76 7.91 -18.81
C GLU A 92 17.15 9.34 -18.83
N HIS A 93 16.34 9.68 -19.84
CA HIS A 93 15.77 11.02 -20.06
C HIS A 93 14.26 11.05 -20.35
N ASP A 94 13.58 9.90 -20.37
CA ASP A 94 12.13 9.86 -20.59
C ASP A 94 11.47 9.29 -19.33
N ARG A 95 10.80 10.17 -18.57
CA ARG A 95 10.14 9.77 -17.33
C ARG A 95 8.90 8.91 -17.59
N GLY A 96 8.48 8.70 -18.84
CA GLY A 96 7.23 8.03 -19.15
C GLY A 96 6.04 8.80 -18.59
N ARG A 97 4.84 8.22 -18.66
CA ARG A 97 3.62 8.79 -18.08
C ARG A 97 3.08 7.84 -17.01
N SER A 98 2.50 8.40 -15.96
CA SER A 98 1.71 7.61 -15.00
C SER A 98 0.39 7.20 -15.66
N ASP A 99 0.25 5.90 -15.93
CA ASP A 99 -0.98 5.34 -16.51
C ASP A 99 -2.02 4.95 -15.43
N THR A 100 -1.58 4.86 -14.17
CA THR A 100 -2.42 4.65 -13.00
C THR A 100 -2.10 5.71 -11.95
N ILE A 101 -3.11 6.47 -11.54
CA ILE A 101 -3.03 7.42 -10.43
C ILE A 101 -4.19 7.09 -9.50
N MET A 102 -3.88 6.65 -8.29
CA MET A 102 -4.89 6.22 -7.33
C MET A 102 -4.50 6.65 -5.93
N VAL A 103 -5.46 7.20 -5.18
CA VAL A 103 -5.26 7.58 -3.79
C VAL A 103 -5.97 6.57 -2.91
N ALA A 104 -5.22 5.97 -2.00
CA ALA A 104 -5.76 5.17 -0.92
C ALA A 104 -5.70 5.98 0.37
N THR A 105 -6.75 5.96 1.18
CA THR A 105 -6.70 6.46 2.57
C THR A 105 -7.05 5.33 3.51
N PHE A 106 -6.33 5.23 4.63
CA PHE A 106 -6.56 4.25 5.67
C PHE A 106 -6.83 4.98 6.98
N ASN A 107 -7.88 4.57 7.69
CA ASN A 107 -8.18 5.09 9.01
C ASN A 107 -8.13 3.94 10.03
N PRO A 108 -7.07 3.86 10.87
CA PRO A 108 -6.92 2.82 11.88
C PRO A 108 -8.04 2.84 12.95
N LYS A 109 -8.69 3.99 13.18
CA LYS A 109 -9.72 4.17 14.21
C LYS A 109 -11.05 3.53 13.79
N THR A 110 -11.39 3.62 12.50
CA THR A 110 -12.60 3.02 11.91
C THR A 110 -12.34 1.68 11.21
N ASP A 111 -11.07 1.29 11.09
CA ASP A 111 -10.60 0.06 10.43
C ASP A 111 -11.19 -0.09 9.02
N ASN A 112 -11.14 0.97 8.22
CA ASN A 112 -11.61 0.99 6.85
C ASN A 112 -10.66 1.76 5.92
N MET A 113 -10.87 1.57 4.62
CA MET A 113 -10.10 2.20 3.55
C MET A 113 -11.02 2.89 2.57
N LYS A 114 -10.56 3.99 1.98
CA LYS A 114 -11.16 4.56 0.77
C LYS A 114 -10.16 4.53 -0.37
N LEU A 115 -10.63 4.20 -1.57
CA LEU A 115 -9.81 4.06 -2.76
C LEU A 115 -10.40 4.89 -3.91
N LEU A 116 -9.70 5.96 -4.29
CA LEU A 116 -10.08 6.85 -5.38
C LEU A 116 -9.15 6.62 -6.58
N SER A 117 -9.71 6.26 -7.72
CA SER A 117 -8.97 6.29 -8.99
C SER A 117 -9.13 7.67 -9.64
N ILE A 118 -8.04 8.29 -10.04
CA ILE A 118 -8.05 9.54 -10.80
C ILE A 118 -7.76 9.20 -12.27
N PRO A 119 -8.68 9.47 -13.22
CA PRO A 119 -8.42 9.25 -14.63
C PRO A 119 -7.16 10.00 -15.07
N ARG A 120 -6.28 9.35 -15.83
CA ARG A 120 -5.00 9.94 -16.26
C ARG A 120 -5.15 11.21 -17.10
N ASP A 121 -6.28 11.35 -17.78
CA ASP A 121 -6.63 12.46 -18.67
C ASP A 121 -7.41 13.58 -17.92
N THR A 122 -7.51 13.51 -16.58
CA THR A 122 -8.18 14.54 -15.74
C THR A 122 -7.52 15.90 -15.93
N LEU A 123 -8.30 16.91 -16.29
CA LEU A 123 -7.86 18.30 -16.44
C LEU A 123 -7.67 18.93 -15.06
N VAL A 124 -6.44 19.35 -14.74
CA VAL A 124 -6.07 19.91 -13.44
C VAL A 124 -5.07 21.06 -13.61
N ASP A 125 -4.93 21.87 -12.56
CA ASP A 125 -3.83 22.82 -12.46
C ASP A 125 -2.53 22.08 -12.09
N LEU A 126 -1.50 22.20 -12.93
CA LEU A 126 -0.17 21.70 -12.60
C LEU A 126 0.65 22.80 -11.88
N PRO A 127 1.38 22.45 -10.80
CA PRO A 127 2.25 23.39 -10.09
C PRO A 127 3.21 24.15 -11.02
N GLY A 128 3.33 25.46 -10.81
CA GLY A 128 4.22 26.31 -11.60
C GLY A 128 3.76 26.59 -13.03
N ARG A 129 2.54 26.20 -13.43
CA ARG A 129 1.98 26.46 -14.77
C ARG A 129 0.81 27.44 -14.73
N VAL A 130 0.62 28.12 -15.86
CA VAL A 130 -0.45 29.11 -16.06
C VAL A 130 -1.74 28.45 -16.56
N ASN A 131 -1.62 27.40 -17.38
CA ASN A 131 -2.75 26.70 -17.98
C ASN A 131 -2.92 25.31 -17.37
N GLN A 132 -4.16 24.85 -17.33
CA GLN A 132 -4.50 23.48 -16.98
C GLN A 132 -3.99 22.49 -18.00
N ASP A 133 -3.71 21.28 -17.54
CA ASP A 133 -3.31 20.16 -18.39
C ASP A 133 -3.75 18.83 -17.75
N LYS A 134 -3.48 17.72 -18.42
CA LYS A 134 -3.78 16.39 -17.93
C LYS A 134 -2.92 16.05 -16.72
N ILE A 135 -3.53 15.47 -15.71
CA ILE A 135 -2.84 15.08 -14.47
C ILE A 135 -1.66 14.13 -14.72
N ASN A 136 -1.71 13.27 -15.75
CA ASN A 136 -0.58 12.38 -16.06
C ASN A 136 0.67 13.08 -16.62
N HIS A 137 0.57 14.36 -17.01
CA HIS A 137 1.71 15.16 -17.42
C HIS A 137 2.56 15.62 -16.21
N ALA A 138 1.98 15.66 -15.01
CA ALA A 138 2.73 15.94 -13.78
C ALA A 138 3.93 14.99 -13.62
N TYR A 139 3.73 13.70 -13.90
CA TYR A 139 4.81 12.71 -13.83
C TYR A 139 5.81 12.83 -14.98
N ALA A 140 5.33 13.12 -16.20
CA ALA A 140 6.21 13.25 -17.36
C ALA A 140 7.22 14.39 -17.19
N ASP A 141 6.77 15.50 -16.60
CA ASP A 141 7.56 16.72 -16.53
C ASP A 141 8.36 16.82 -15.22
N GLY A 142 7.70 16.73 -14.06
CA GLY A 142 8.33 16.84 -12.74
C GLY A 142 8.44 15.53 -11.96
N GLY A 143 8.03 14.40 -12.55
CA GLY A 143 8.15 13.10 -11.92
C GLY A 143 7.23 12.94 -10.72
N ARG A 144 7.70 12.12 -9.76
CA ARG A 144 6.97 11.80 -8.53
C ARG A 144 6.54 13.05 -7.76
N ASP A 145 7.43 14.03 -7.58
CA ASP A 145 7.19 15.15 -6.66
C ASP A 145 6.13 16.11 -7.20
N GLU A 146 6.19 16.47 -8.49
CA GLU A 146 5.13 17.28 -9.13
C GLU A 146 3.79 16.52 -9.17
N THR A 147 3.81 15.19 -9.32
CA THR A 147 2.57 14.38 -9.26
C THR A 147 1.94 14.41 -7.88
N ILE A 148 2.74 14.28 -6.82
CA ILE A 148 2.27 14.38 -5.44
C ILE A 148 1.65 15.75 -5.20
N GLU A 149 2.37 16.83 -5.51
CA GLU A 149 1.90 18.21 -5.30
C GLU A 149 0.62 18.49 -6.11
N THR A 150 0.54 18.01 -7.35
CA THR A 150 -0.66 18.12 -8.19
C THR A 150 -1.87 17.43 -7.56
N VAL A 151 -1.69 16.21 -7.02
CA VAL A 151 -2.78 15.46 -6.37
C VAL A 151 -3.18 16.12 -5.05
N GLU A 152 -2.21 16.58 -4.25
CA GLU A 152 -2.46 17.31 -3.01
C GLU A 152 -3.28 18.58 -3.28
N LYS A 153 -2.92 19.35 -4.33
CA LYS A 153 -3.67 20.55 -4.74
C LYS A 153 -5.06 20.20 -5.28
N PHE A 154 -5.17 19.17 -6.11
CA PHE A 154 -6.43 18.78 -6.75
C PHE A 154 -7.49 18.28 -5.76
N LEU A 155 -7.07 17.50 -4.76
CA LEU A 155 -7.96 16.88 -3.77
C LEU A 155 -7.96 17.60 -2.42
N ASN A 156 -7.14 18.64 -2.25
CA ASN A 156 -6.92 19.33 -0.98
C ASN A 156 -6.75 18.37 0.21
N ILE A 157 -5.91 17.35 0.06
CA ILE A 157 -5.53 16.40 1.12
C ILE A 157 -4.02 16.20 1.11
N PRO A 158 -3.39 15.93 2.27
CA PRO A 158 -2.01 15.50 2.29
C PRO A 158 -1.88 14.15 1.60
N ILE A 159 -0.76 13.94 0.91
CA ILE A 159 -0.25 12.63 0.52
C ILE A 159 0.87 12.29 1.49
N ASP A 160 0.63 11.36 2.43
CA ASP A 160 1.61 11.02 3.46
C ASP A 160 2.67 10.05 2.91
N TYR A 161 2.22 9.05 2.16
CA TYR A 161 3.08 8.07 1.50
C TYR A 161 2.82 7.96 0.00
N TYR A 162 3.74 7.37 -0.72
CA TYR A 162 3.53 6.96 -2.10
C TYR A 162 4.10 5.56 -2.37
N ALA A 163 3.56 4.88 -3.37
CA ALA A 163 4.12 3.66 -3.93
C ALA A 163 4.15 3.80 -5.45
N LEU A 164 5.35 3.92 -6.00
CA LEU A 164 5.59 3.99 -7.44
C LEU A 164 6.01 2.60 -7.93
N VAL A 165 5.22 2.03 -8.83
CA VAL A 165 5.37 0.65 -9.30
C VAL A 165 5.47 0.64 -10.81
N ASN A 166 6.56 0.05 -11.34
CA ASN A 166 6.67 -0.25 -12.77
C ASN A 166 6.01 -1.61 -13.09
N PHE A 167 5.79 -1.89 -14.37
CA PHE A 167 5.13 -3.14 -14.79
C PHE A 167 5.84 -4.39 -14.29
N LYS A 168 7.17 -4.40 -14.26
CA LYS A 168 7.95 -5.53 -13.76
C LYS A 168 7.76 -5.76 -12.26
N GLY A 169 7.67 -4.70 -11.47
CA GLY A 169 7.38 -4.77 -10.04
C GLY A 169 5.97 -5.26 -9.80
N PHE A 170 5.02 -4.71 -10.55
CA PHE A 170 3.62 -5.10 -10.48
C PHE A 170 3.42 -6.60 -10.72
N THR A 171 3.97 -7.16 -11.81
CA THR A 171 3.79 -8.59 -12.12
C THR A 171 4.41 -9.48 -11.05
N LYS A 172 5.65 -9.18 -10.63
CA LYS A 172 6.35 -9.98 -9.62
C LYS A 172 5.70 -9.96 -8.25
N VAL A 173 5.18 -8.82 -7.80
CA VAL A 173 4.49 -8.71 -6.51
C VAL A 173 3.24 -9.58 -6.52
N ILE A 174 2.46 -9.55 -7.62
CA ILE A 174 1.26 -10.38 -7.77
C ILE A 174 1.63 -11.88 -7.77
N ASP A 175 2.69 -12.27 -8.48
CA ASP A 175 3.13 -13.66 -8.49
C ASP A 175 3.58 -14.12 -7.08
N GLU A 176 4.25 -13.26 -6.32
CA GLU A 176 4.77 -13.61 -5.00
C GLU A 176 3.65 -13.82 -3.97
N VAL A 177 2.58 -13.01 -4.03
CA VAL A 177 1.38 -13.23 -3.21
C VAL A 177 0.56 -14.45 -3.67
N GLY A 178 0.87 -15.01 -4.85
CA GLY A 178 0.21 -16.19 -5.41
C GLY A 178 -0.94 -15.90 -6.36
N GLY A 179 -0.95 -14.71 -6.96
CA GLY A 179 -2.00 -14.20 -7.83
C GLY A 179 -3.01 -13.30 -7.10
N VAL A 180 -3.87 -12.62 -7.86
CA VAL A 180 -4.95 -11.76 -7.34
C VAL A 180 -6.30 -12.23 -7.83
N THR A 181 -7.29 -12.29 -6.95
CA THR A 181 -8.65 -12.67 -7.33
C THR A 181 -9.47 -11.45 -7.76
N VAL A 182 -9.97 -11.46 -8.99
CA VAL A 182 -10.85 -10.43 -9.55
C VAL A 182 -12.18 -11.02 -10.01
N ASP A 183 -13.20 -10.17 -10.17
CA ASP A 183 -14.49 -10.55 -10.76
C ASP A 183 -14.60 -9.92 -12.16
N VAL A 184 -14.36 -10.73 -13.18
CA VAL A 184 -14.26 -10.23 -14.55
C VAL A 184 -15.64 -9.88 -15.09
N PRO A 185 -15.87 -8.64 -15.60
CA PRO A 185 -17.21 -8.16 -15.90
C PRO A 185 -17.83 -8.77 -17.16
N PHE A 186 -17.02 -9.30 -18.08
CA PHE A 186 -17.46 -9.92 -19.34
C PHE A 186 -16.31 -10.69 -19.98
N ASP A 187 -16.64 -11.59 -20.90
CA ASP A 187 -15.66 -12.31 -21.71
C ASP A 187 -14.85 -11.38 -22.61
N PHE A 188 -13.52 -11.42 -22.52
CA PHE A 188 -12.65 -10.77 -23.50
C PHE A 188 -11.32 -11.51 -23.66
N LYS A 189 -10.60 -11.17 -24.73
CA LYS A 189 -9.22 -11.61 -24.96
C LYS A 189 -8.35 -10.39 -25.13
N ASP A 190 -7.10 -10.44 -24.73
CA ASP A 190 -6.14 -9.39 -25.05
C ASP A 190 -4.72 -9.93 -25.23
N ILE A 191 -3.81 -9.07 -25.68
CA ILE A 191 -2.41 -9.42 -25.87
C ILE A 191 -1.49 -8.53 -25.06
N ASP A 192 -0.35 -9.06 -24.64
CA ASP A 192 0.72 -8.26 -24.05
C ASP A 192 1.63 -7.65 -25.14
N LYS A 193 2.71 -6.99 -24.71
CA LYS A 193 3.71 -6.38 -25.60
C LYS A 193 4.50 -7.40 -26.42
N ASP A 194 4.53 -8.65 -25.99
CA ASP A 194 5.30 -9.75 -26.58
C ASP A 194 4.40 -10.68 -27.42
N TRP A 195 3.16 -10.25 -27.72
CA TRP A 195 2.14 -10.95 -28.51
C TRP A 195 1.62 -12.25 -27.87
N ASN A 196 1.80 -12.43 -26.57
CA ASN A 196 1.16 -13.52 -25.82
C ASN A 196 -0.34 -13.26 -25.70
N HIS A 197 -1.14 -14.32 -25.83
CA HIS A 197 -2.59 -14.21 -25.86
C HIS A 197 -3.19 -14.60 -24.52
N TYR A 198 -4.03 -13.73 -23.97
CA TYR A 198 -4.74 -13.92 -22.71
C TYR A 198 -6.24 -13.95 -22.97
N SER A 199 -6.96 -14.75 -22.18
CA SER A 199 -8.42 -14.86 -22.25
C SER A 199 -8.99 -14.76 -20.86
N PHE A 200 -9.94 -13.85 -20.69
CA PHE A 200 -10.65 -13.60 -19.45
C PHE A 200 -12.10 -13.99 -19.65
N LYS A 201 -12.63 -14.81 -18.74
CA LYS A 201 -14.05 -15.23 -18.74
C LYS A 201 -14.85 -14.42 -17.74
N GLU A 202 -16.13 -14.18 -18.01
CA GLU A 202 -16.98 -13.53 -17.01
C GLU A 202 -16.98 -14.31 -15.68
N GLY A 203 -16.89 -13.58 -14.57
CA GLY A 203 -16.89 -14.13 -13.22
C GLY A 203 -15.53 -14.16 -12.52
N LYS A 204 -15.52 -14.77 -11.32
CA LYS A 204 -14.35 -14.81 -10.43
C LYS A 204 -13.21 -15.63 -10.99
N GLN A 205 -12.03 -15.02 -11.09
CA GLN A 205 -10.78 -15.65 -11.52
C GLN A 205 -9.61 -15.15 -10.69
N THR A 206 -8.65 -16.04 -10.43
CA THR A 206 -7.35 -15.67 -9.87
C THR A 206 -6.38 -15.45 -11.02
N LEU A 207 -5.81 -14.25 -11.11
CA LEU A 207 -4.88 -13.82 -12.15
C LEU A 207 -3.45 -13.83 -11.61
N ASN A 208 -2.51 -14.40 -12.37
CA ASN A 208 -1.09 -14.20 -12.13
C ASN A 208 -0.64 -12.78 -12.55
N GLY A 209 0.64 -12.46 -12.36
CA GLY A 209 1.19 -11.14 -12.63
C GLY A 209 0.93 -10.65 -14.06
N ASP A 210 1.25 -11.47 -15.06
CA ASP A 210 1.08 -11.11 -16.47
C ASP A 210 -0.40 -10.98 -16.84
N GLU A 211 -1.25 -11.90 -16.36
CA GLU A 211 -2.70 -11.84 -16.55
C GLU A 211 -3.29 -10.57 -15.93
N ALA A 212 -2.89 -10.22 -14.72
CA ALA A 212 -3.35 -9.01 -14.03
C ALA A 212 -2.88 -7.73 -14.73
N LEU A 213 -1.69 -7.74 -15.33
CA LEU A 213 -1.17 -6.59 -16.08
C LEU A 213 -1.97 -6.39 -17.35
N VAL A 214 -2.23 -7.45 -18.11
CA VAL A 214 -3.04 -7.40 -19.32
C VAL A 214 -4.48 -7.01 -19.00
N TYR A 215 -5.06 -7.58 -17.92
CA TYR A 215 -6.40 -7.29 -17.45
C TYR A 215 -6.60 -5.79 -17.09
N SER A 216 -5.64 -5.23 -16.35
CA SER A 216 -5.69 -3.84 -15.89
C SER A 216 -5.42 -2.82 -17.00
N ARG A 217 -4.78 -3.20 -18.11
CA ARG A 217 -4.47 -2.31 -19.24
C ARG A 217 -5.53 -2.28 -20.33
N MET A 218 -6.44 -3.26 -20.39
CA MET A 218 -7.45 -3.34 -21.44
C MET A 218 -8.35 -2.08 -21.46
N ARG A 219 -8.52 -1.46 -22.63
CA ARG A 219 -9.42 -0.28 -22.81
C ARG A 219 -10.40 -0.47 -23.94
N LYS A 220 -9.88 -0.80 -25.13
CA LYS A 220 -10.61 -0.77 -26.40
C LYS A 220 -11.78 -1.76 -26.49
N LYS A 221 -11.80 -2.78 -25.63
CA LYS A 221 -12.83 -3.83 -25.61
C LYS A 221 -13.87 -3.60 -24.52
N ASP A 222 -13.69 -2.58 -23.67
CA ASP A 222 -14.68 -2.20 -22.66
C ASP A 222 -15.57 -1.08 -23.23
N PRO A 223 -16.90 -1.26 -23.23
CA PRO A 223 -17.81 -0.21 -23.70
C PRO A 223 -17.71 1.08 -22.87
N ARG A 224 -17.15 1.01 -21.65
CA ARG A 224 -16.93 2.16 -20.77
C ARG A 224 -15.54 2.79 -20.95
N GLY A 225 -14.72 2.30 -21.88
CA GLY A 225 -13.41 2.86 -22.19
C GLY A 225 -12.49 2.96 -20.95
N ASP A 226 -12.08 4.19 -20.63
CA ASP A 226 -11.17 4.49 -19.52
C ASP A 226 -11.75 4.18 -18.15
N PHE A 227 -13.03 4.46 -17.93
CA PHE A 227 -13.74 4.12 -16.69
C PHE A 227 -13.69 2.61 -16.43
N GLY A 228 -13.89 1.80 -17.48
CA GLY A 228 -13.75 0.35 -17.40
C GLY A 228 -12.33 -0.10 -17.01
N ARG A 229 -11.30 0.58 -17.52
CA ARG A 229 -9.91 0.33 -17.14
C ARG A 229 -9.66 0.67 -15.67
N ASN A 230 -10.10 1.85 -15.23
CA ASN A 230 -9.93 2.32 -13.86
C ASN A 230 -10.65 1.39 -12.87
N MET A 231 -11.84 0.89 -13.22
CA MET A 231 -12.53 -0.16 -12.45
C MET A 231 -11.66 -1.43 -12.30
N ARG A 232 -11.05 -1.91 -13.38
CA ARG A 232 -10.22 -3.12 -13.35
C ARG A 232 -8.93 -2.91 -12.57
N GLN A 233 -8.32 -1.72 -12.64
CA GLN A 233 -7.19 -1.33 -11.79
C GLN A 233 -7.60 -1.37 -10.30
N ARG A 234 -8.76 -0.80 -9.93
CA ARG A 234 -9.30 -0.88 -8.56
C ARG A 234 -9.54 -2.32 -8.12
N GLN A 235 -10.08 -3.19 -8.99
CA GLN A 235 -10.27 -4.61 -8.69
C GLN A 235 -8.94 -5.33 -8.40
N VAL A 236 -7.90 -5.06 -9.20
CA VAL A 236 -6.59 -5.66 -8.98
C VAL A 236 -5.97 -5.17 -7.68
N VAL A 237 -6.01 -3.86 -7.38
CA VAL A 237 -5.49 -3.30 -6.12
C VAL A 237 -6.25 -3.86 -4.92
N THR A 238 -7.58 -3.92 -5.00
CA THR A 238 -8.44 -4.49 -3.95
C THR A 238 -8.13 -5.98 -3.74
N GLY A 239 -7.95 -6.74 -4.82
CA GLY A 239 -7.57 -8.15 -4.76
C GLY A 239 -6.18 -8.34 -4.15
N LEU A 240 -5.22 -7.48 -4.50
CA LEU A 240 -3.88 -7.49 -3.91
C LEU A 240 -3.93 -7.20 -2.40
N ILE A 241 -4.73 -6.22 -1.96
CA ILE A 241 -4.92 -5.93 -0.53
C ILE A 241 -5.52 -7.15 0.20
N ASP A 242 -6.51 -7.82 -0.39
CA ASP A 242 -7.13 -9.04 0.18
C ASP A 242 -6.10 -10.16 0.36
N GLU A 243 -5.25 -10.39 -0.64
CA GLU A 243 -4.19 -11.41 -0.59
C GLU A 243 -3.07 -11.04 0.39
N LEU A 244 -2.65 -9.77 0.43
CA LEU A 244 -1.66 -9.24 1.39
C LEU A 244 -2.15 -9.32 2.84
N SER A 245 -3.46 -9.21 3.05
CA SER A 245 -4.12 -9.31 4.36
C SER A 245 -4.26 -10.75 4.85
N SER A 246 -3.97 -11.73 3.99
CA SER A 246 -4.13 -13.15 4.31
C SER A 246 -3.01 -13.66 5.24
N PRO A 247 -3.31 -14.57 6.18
CA PRO A 247 -2.30 -15.15 7.07
C PRO A 247 -1.18 -15.91 6.35
N LYS A 248 -1.43 -16.39 5.12
CA LYS A 248 -0.44 -17.11 4.31
C LYS A 248 0.65 -16.15 3.81
N THR A 249 0.28 -14.91 3.51
CA THR A 249 1.19 -13.88 3.02
C THR A 249 2.16 -13.39 4.08
N LEU A 250 1.77 -13.42 5.37
CA LEU A 250 2.68 -13.13 6.48
C LEU A 250 3.92 -14.05 6.51
N LEU A 251 3.81 -15.28 5.99
CA LEU A 251 4.93 -16.22 5.90
C LEU A 251 5.90 -15.91 4.75
N LYS A 252 5.49 -15.06 3.80
CA LYS A 252 6.22 -14.66 2.59
C LYS A 252 6.60 -13.18 2.61
N ILE A 253 6.43 -12.50 3.74
CA ILE A 253 6.65 -11.05 3.86
C ILE A 253 8.07 -10.68 3.42
N ASP A 254 9.06 -11.54 3.71
CA ASP A 254 10.47 -11.35 3.35
C ASP A 254 10.73 -11.52 1.84
N ASP A 255 10.03 -12.44 1.18
CA ASP A 255 10.13 -12.63 -0.27
C ASP A 255 9.46 -11.47 -1.02
N ILE A 256 8.29 -11.04 -0.54
CA ILE A 256 7.55 -9.88 -1.08
C ILE A 256 8.37 -8.61 -0.90
N ALA A 257 8.98 -8.44 0.28
CA ALA A 257 9.90 -7.37 0.60
C ALA A 257 11.06 -7.29 -0.38
N GLU A 258 11.70 -8.42 -0.67
CA GLU A 258 12.85 -8.46 -1.59
C GLU A 258 12.43 -8.11 -3.03
N VAL A 259 11.27 -8.59 -3.46
CA VAL A 259 10.71 -8.33 -4.78
C VAL A 259 10.30 -6.86 -4.91
N ALA A 260 9.57 -6.32 -3.93
CA ALA A 260 9.24 -4.90 -3.84
C ALA A 260 10.53 -4.06 -3.82
N GLY A 261 11.52 -4.53 -3.04
CA GLY A 261 12.91 -4.12 -2.91
C GLY A 261 13.55 -3.53 -4.16
N LYS A 262 13.31 -4.20 -5.29
CA LYS A 262 14.01 -3.98 -6.56
C LYS A 262 13.16 -3.26 -7.60
N ASN A 263 11.86 -3.09 -7.36
CA ASN A 263 10.91 -2.70 -8.41
C ASN A 263 9.81 -1.72 -7.94
N ILE A 264 9.79 -1.34 -6.67
CA ILE A 264 8.89 -0.34 -6.10
C ILE A 264 9.73 0.77 -5.48
N GLN A 265 9.34 2.02 -5.67
CA GLN A 265 9.88 3.15 -4.91
C GLN A 265 8.82 3.65 -3.93
N THR A 266 9.20 3.88 -2.67
CA THR A 266 8.29 4.37 -1.63
C THR A 266 9.04 5.18 -0.59
N ASN A 267 8.34 6.09 0.10
CA ASN A 267 8.82 6.75 1.32
C ASN A 267 8.33 6.06 2.60
N MET A 268 7.64 4.92 2.50
CA MET A 268 7.26 4.12 3.68
C MET A 268 8.44 3.24 4.10
N SER A 269 8.87 3.38 5.35
CA SER A 269 9.90 2.51 5.90
C SER A 269 9.39 1.08 6.12
N ILE A 270 10.32 0.11 6.21
CA ILE A 270 10.00 -1.27 6.58
C ILE A 270 9.20 -1.35 7.88
N GLY A 271 9.58 -0.56 8.88
CA GLY A 271 8.93 -0.57 10.18
C GLY A 271 7.47 -0.15 10.09
N GLU A 272 7.20 0.89 9.30
CA GLU A 272 5.85 1.37 9.00
C GLU A 272 5.06 0.35 8.17
N ALA A 273 5.65 -0.21 7.11
CA ALA A 273 5.00 -1.23 6.28
C ALA A 273 4.64 -2.50 7.09
N MET A 274 5.54 -2.94 7.98
CA MET A 274 5.27 -4.04 8.91
C MET A 274 4.21 -3.68 9.96
N GLY A 275 4.19 -2.42 10.42
CA GLY A 275 3.13 -1.90 11.29
C GLY A 275 1.76 -1.97 10.60
N LEU A 276 1.69 -1.48 9.36
CA LEU A 276 0.50 -1.56 8.52
C LEU A 276 0.07 -3.01 8.30
N SER A 277 0.98 -3.91 7.92
CA SER A 277 0.67 -5.32 7.69
C SER A 277 0.01 -6.00 8.90
N LYS A 278 0.42 -5.64 10.12
CA LYS A 278 -0.22 -6.12 11.36
C LYS A 278 -1.65 -5.61 11.50
N ASN A 279 -1.88 -4.32 11.22
CA ASN A 279 -3.21 -3.72 11.24
C ASN A 279 -4.13 -4.30 10.15
N LEU A 280 -3.55 -4.68 9.01
CA LEU A 280 -4.28 -5.29 7.89
C LEU A 280 -4.48 -6.80 8.03
N THR A 281 -3.93 -7.44 9.05
CA THR A 281 -4.09 -8.90 9.21
C THR A 281 -5.56 -9.25 9.47
N ASN A 282 -6.16 -10.03 8.57
CA ASN A 282 -7.60 -10.31 8.51
C ASN A 282 -8.49 -9.09 8.18
N PHE A 283 -7.91 -8.05 7.58
CA PHE A 283 -8.70 -6.95 7.03
C PHE A 283 -9.67 -7.48 5.97
N ASN A 284 -10.93 -7.05 6.07
CA ASN A 284 -11.96 -7.50 5.16
C ASN A 284 -12.07 -6.51 4.01
N LYS A 285 -11.87 -6.97 2.76
CA LYS A 285 -12.03 -6.13 1.56
C LYS A 285 -13.37 -5.42 1.44
N SER A 286 -14.43 -5.89 2.12
CA SER A 286 -15.72 -5.19 2.17
C SER A 286 -15.66 -3.85 2.91
N LYS A 287 -14.56 -3.57 3.62
CA LYS A 287 -14.28 -2.29 4.27
C LYS A 287 -13.50 -1.32 3.37
N ILE A 288 -13.26 -1.70 2.12
CA ILE A 288 -12.70 -0.80 1.09
C ILE A 288 -13.87 -0.14 0.37
N GLU A 289 -14.03 1.15 0.59
CA GLU A 289 -14.97 1.98 -0.15
C GLU A 289 -14.28 2.52 -1.40
N GLN A 290 -14.87 2.26 -2.56
CA GLN A 290 -14.33 2.77 -3.83
C GLN A 290 -15.02 4.09 -4.17
N LEU A 291 -14.22 5.13 -4.34
CA LEU A 291 -14.66 6.46 -4.76
C LEU A 291 -14.40 6.65 -6.26
N GLU A 292 -15.19 7.53 -6.85
CA GLU A 292 -15.10 7.92 -8.24
C GLU A 292 -15.43 9.41 -8.35
N ILE A 293 -14.63 10.15 -9.11
CA ILE A 293 -14.93 11.53 -9.49
C ILE A 293 -15.69 11.47 -10.82
N LYS A 294 -16.90 12.02 -10.83
CA LYS A 294 -17.65 12.19 -12.07
C LYS A 294 -17.19 13.47 -12.78
N GLY A 295 -17.50 13.54 -14.06
CA GLY A 295 -17.11 14.64 -14.92
C GLY A 295 -17.56 14.37 -16.34
N GLU A 296 -17.09 15.22 -17.24
CA GLU A 296 -17.47 15.21 -18.65
C GLU A 296 -16.26 14.94 -19.56
N ASP A 297 -16.54 14.31 -20.70
CA ASP A 297 -15.57 14.14 -21.77
C ASP A 297 -15.45 15.47 -22.54
N ASP A 298 -14.25 16.05 -22.59
CA ASP A 298 -13.97 17.29 -23.32
C ASP A 298 -12.92 17.06 -24.42
N TYR A 299 -13.04 17.80 -25.53
CA TYR A 299 -12.14 17.70 -26.68
C TYR A 299 -11.68 19.08 -27.12
N GLU A 300 -10.50 19.48 -26.67
CA GLU A 300 -9.88 20.74 -27.06
C GLU A 300 -8.86 20.48 -28.19
N ASN A 301 -9.06 21.10 -29.36
CA ASN A 301 -8.17 20.95 -30.53
C ASN A 301 -7.89 19.49 -30.94
N GLY A 302 -8.84 18.58 -30.70
CA GLY A 302 -8.70 17.15 -31.00
C GLY A 302 -7.94 16.35 -29.93
N VAL A 303 -7.56 16.98 -28.82
CA VAL A 303 -7.01 16.31 -27.64
C VAL A 303 -8.13 16.06 -26.65
N TYR A 304 -8.30 14.80 -26.23
CA TYR A 304 -9.29 14.40 -25.23
C TYR A 304 -8.85 14.80 -23.82
N TYR A 305 -9.75 15.34 -23.02
CA TYR A 305 -9.60 15.61 -21.59
C TYR A 305 -10.80 15.04 -20.83
N PHE A 306 -10.56 14.63 -19.59
CA PHE A 306 -11.64 14.38 -18.64
C PHE A 306 -11.78 15.63 -17.76
N LYS A 307 -12.88 16.36 -17.88
CA LYS A 307 -13.14 17.55 -17.09
C LYS A 307 -13.93 17.15 -15.84
N PRO A 308 -13.30 17.12 -14.65
CA PRO A 308 -14.00 16.70 -13.44
C PRO A 308 -15.09 17.72 -13.07
N ASP A 309 -16.19 17.22 -12.53
CA ASP A 309 -17.26 18.05 -11.96
C ASP A 309 -16.77 18.64 -10.62
N GLU A 310 -16.84 19.96 -10.47
CA GLU A 310 -16.31 20.66 -9.30
C GLU A 310 -17.04 20.29 -8.00
N GLU A 311 -18.37 20.06 -8.05
CA GLU A 311 -19.14 19.64 -6.87
C GLU A 311 -18.77 18.21 -6.46
N GLU A 312 -18.57 17.31 -7.43
CA GLU A 312 -18.14 15.93 -7.15
C GLU A 312 -16.71 15.90 -6.59
N VAL A 313 -15.80 16.75 -7.09
CA VAL A 313 -14.45 16.90 -6.52
C VAL A 313 -14.54 17.40 -5.08
N ALA A 314 -15.37 18.41 -4.80
CA ALA A 314 -15.56 18.94 -3.45
C ALA A 314 -16.13 17.87 -2.48
N GLN A 315 -17.12 17.08 -2.93
CA GLN A 315 -17.69 15.99 -2.12
C GLN A 315 -16.67 14.88 -1.82
N VAL A 316 -15.90 14.47 -2.83
CA VAL A 316 -14.83 13.49 -2.66
C VAL A 316 -13.74 14.03 -1.74
N THR A 317 -13.37 15.29 -1.89
CA THR A 317 -12.42 16.01 -1.02
C THR A 317 -12.89 16.02 0.43
N HIS A 318 -14.14 16.44 0.68
CA HIS A 318 -14.74 16.42 2.02
C HIS A 318 -14.71 15.00 2.62
N THR A 319 -15.10 13.99 1.84
CA THR A 319 -15.10 12.59 2.25
C THR A 319 -13.71 12.10 2.64
N LEU A 320 -12.68 12.45 1.85
CA LEU A 320 -11.29 12.06 2.11
C LEU A 320 -10.70 12.83 3.30
N ARG A 321 -10.95 14.14 3.41
CA ARG A 321 -10.51 14.96 4.55
C ARG A 321 -11.08 14.47 5.86
N SER A 322 -12.40 14.22 5.91
CA SER A 322 -13.06 13.64 7.08
C SER A 322 -12.47 12.27 7.43
N HIS A 323 -12.21 11.43 6.43
CA HIS A 323 -11.59 10.12 6.66
C HIS A 323 -10.14 10.19 7.18
N LEU A 324 -9.44 11.29 6.90
CA LEU A 324 -8.07 11.58 7.35
C LEU A 324 -8.01 12.35 8.67
N ASP A 325 -9.16 12.58 9.33
CA ASP A 325 -9.31 13.45 10.50
C ASP A 325 -8.74 14.87 10.29
N LEU A 326 -8.99 15.43 9.09
CA LEU A 326 -8.61 16.79 8.74
C LEU A 326 -9.82 17.73 8.81
N PRO A 327 -9.63 19.02 9.14
CA PRO A 327 -10.70 20.02 9.11
C PRO A 327 -11.38 20.02 7.75
N THR A 328 -12.69 20.14 7.70
CA THR A 328 -13.39 20.30 6.42
C THR A 328 -13.56 21.79 6.07
N GLU A 329 -13.78 22.16 4.80
CA GLU A 329 -13.91 23.57 4.39
C GLU A 329 -15.02 24.32 5.18
N GLU A 330 -16.07 23.60 5.61
CA GLU A 330 -17.12 24.15 6.47
C GLU A 330 -16.61 24.51 7.89
N GLU A 331 -15.64 23.76 8.41
CA GLU A 331 -15.04 23.98 9.72
C GLU A 331 -13.96 25.08 9.69
N GLU A 332 -13.19 25.20 8.61
CA GLU A 332 -12.18 26.26 8.44
C GLU A 332 -12.79 27.67 8.41
N THR A 333 -14.01 27.83 7.87
CA THR A 333 -14.72 29.13 7.88
C THR A 333 -15.19 29.55 9.27
N THR A 334 -15.44 28.58 10.16
CA THR A 334 -15.95 28.84 11.51
C THR A 334 -14.82 29.28 12.45
N ASP A 335 -13.62 28.71 12.29
CA ASP A 335 -12.47 29.02 13.15
C ASP A 335 -11.91 30.43 12.90
N SER A 336 -11.83 30.87 11.63
CA SER A 336 -11.34 32.22 11.29
C SER A 336 -12.26 33.37 11.73
N SER A 337 -13.53 33.06 12.01
CA SER A 337 -14.53 34.04 12.46
C SER A 337 -14.42 34.34 13.96
N SER A 338 -13.78 33.46 14.74
CA SER A 338 -13.73 33.55 16.21
C SER A 338 -12.61 34.43 16.76
N ASP A 339 -11.60 34.76 15.92
CA ASP A 339 -10.41 35.53 16.32
C ASP A 339 -10.54 37.07 16.11
N SER A 340 -11.72 37.57 15.74
CA SER A 340 -11.88 39.00 15.37
C SER A 340 -12.58 39.91 16.41
N GLU A 341 -12.99 39.40 17.58
CA GLU A 341 -13.64 40.24 18.61
C GLU A 341 -12.84 40.31 19.92
N SER A 342 -11.82 41.17 19.97
CA SER A 342 -11.37 41.82 21.22
C SER A 342 -10.41 42.97 20.91
N TYR A 343 -10.95 44.15 20.60
CA TYR A 343 -10.29 45.41 20.89
C TYR A 343 -11.28 46.34 21.59
N ASP A 344 -11.10 46.40 22.90
CA ASP A 344 -11.82 47.19 23.89
C ASP A 344 -11.62 48.70 23.61
N GLU A 345 -12.72 49.42 23.41
CA GLU A 345 -12.77 50.86 23.19
C GLU A 345 -12.62 51.58 24.54
N SER A 346 -11.40 52.06 24.84
CA SER A 346 -11.16 52.94 26.00
C SER A 346 -10.68 54.34 25.57
N THR A 347 -11.64 55.27 25.62
CA THR A 347 -11.53 56.67 26.07
C THR A 347 -10.29 57.49 25.68
N TYR A 348 -10.48 58.39 24.70
CA TYR A 348 -9.69 59.61 24.55
C TYR A 348 -10.25 60.70 25.47
N ASP A 349 -9.48 61.06 26.50
CA ASP A 349 -9.66 62.28 27.28
C ASP A 349 -8.99 63.44 26.50
N SER A 350 -9.76 64.47 26.21
CA SER A 350 -9.32 65.64 25.45
C SER A 350 -8.93 66.77 26.40
N ASP A 351 -7.63 67.01 26.56
CA ASP A 351 -7.12 68.25 27.13
C ASP A 351 -6.04 68.82 26.21
N SER A 352 -6.42 69.77 25.34
CA SER A 352 -5.63 70.96 25.02
C SER A 352 -6.37 71.93 24.08
N GLN A 353 -6.58 73.13 24.63
CA GLN A 353 -7.01 74.42 24.08
C GLN A 353 -8.50 74.76 24.05
#